data_AF-A0A960WMV8-F1
#
_entry.id   AF-A0A960WMV8-F1
#
_cell.length_a   1.000
_cell.length_b   1.000
_cell.length_c   1.000
_cell.angle_alpha   90.00
_cell.angle_beta   90.00
_cell.angle_gamma   90.00
#
_symmetry.space_group_name_H-M   'P 1'
#
loop_
_entity.id
_entity.type
_entity.pdbx_description
1 polymer ?
#
loop_
_entity_poly.entity_id
_entity_poly.type
_entity_poly.pdbx_seq_one_letter_code
_entity_poly.pdbx_strand_id
1 'polypeptide(L)' 'PAGTATTTSYASDLAWIGMVLVHPDFRRQGIGTALLERAIRHLREERRVTCVRLDAT' A
#
# COMPACT_ATOMS: atom_id res chain seq x y z
N PRO A 1 6.98 -7.30 -13.77
CA PRO A 1 6.18 -6.57 -12.75
C PRO A 1 6.37 -5.06 -12.90
N ALA A 2 5.30 -4.26 -12.91
CA ALA A 2 5.34 -2.82 -13.19
C ALA A 2 5.50 -1.92 -11.93
N GLY A 3 5.27 -2.48 -10.74
CA GLY A 3 5.43 -1.78 -9.46
C GLY A 3 5.22 -2.72 -8.27
N THR A 4 5.46 -2.20 -7.07
CA THR A 4 5.39 -2.93 -5.79
C THR A 4 4.85 -2.04 -4.68
N ALA A 5 4.11 -2.61 -3.73
CA ALA A 5 3.77 -1.98 -2.46
C ALA A 5 4.15 -2.90 -1.29
N THR A 6 4.58 -2.33 -0.18
CA THR A 6 4.91 -3.08 1.05
C THR A 6 4.02 -2.63 2.20
N THR A 7 3.57 -3.60 3.00
CA THR A 7 2.73 -3.34 4.17
C THR A 7 3.23 -4.11 5.38
N THR A 8 3.25 -3.46 6.54
CA THR A 8 3.56 -4.09 7.82
C THR A 8 2.39 -3.88 8.77
N SER A 9 1.90 -4.94 9.41
CA SER A 9 0.82 -4.86 10.41
C SER A 9 1.38 -5.09 11.80
N TYR A 10 1.01 -4.23 12.74
CA TYR A 10 1.24 -4.34 14.17
C TYR A 10 -0.07 -4.77 14.83
N ALA A 11 -0.26 -6.10 14.90
CA ALA A 11 -1.54 -6.70 15.27
C ALA A 11 -2.70 -6.12 14.43
N SER A 12 -3.87 -5.94 15.05
CA SER A 12 -5.07 -5.34 14.44
C SER A 12 -5.15 -3.81 14.63
N ASP A 13 -4.26 -3.21 15.40
CA ASP A 13 -4.45 -1.81 15.83
C ASP A 13 -3.85 -0.83 14.82
N LEU A 14 -2.74 -1.22 14.18
CA LEU A 14 -2.01 -0.34 13.28
C LEU A 14 -1.36 -1.12 12.15
N ALA A 15 -1.43 -0.59 10.94
CA ALA A 15 -0.55 -0.99 9.85
C ALA A 15 0.13 0.21 9.20
N TRP A 16 1.30 -0.06 8.63
CA TRP A 16 2.11 0.88 7.88
C TRP A 16 2.19 0.47 6.41
N ILE A 17 1.91 1.39 5.50
CA ILE A 17 2.25 1.25 4.09
C ILE A 17 3.59 1.94 3.89
N GLY A 18 4.60 1.15 3.52
CA GLY A 18 5.96 1.63 3.32
C GLY A 18 6.19 2.05 1.86
N MET A 19 7.09 1.32 1.20
CA MET A 19 7.46 1.61 -0.19
C MET A 19 6.31 1.30 -1.14
N VAL A 20 5.88 2.31 -1.91
CA VAL A 20 5.05 2.17 -3.10
C VAL A 20 5.86 2.67 -4.30
N LEU A 21 6.30 1.73 -5.13
CA LEU A 21 7.21 2.03 -6.25
C LEU A 21 6.58 1.58 -7.56
N VAL A 22 6.73 2.42 -8.59
CA VAL A 22 6.35 2.10 -9.98
C VAL A 22 7.57 2.31 -10.85
N HIS A 23 7.84 1.33 -11.70
CA HIS A 23 8.93 1.39 -12.67
C HIS A 23 8.79 2.66 -13.53
N PRO A 24 9.87 3.42 -13.79
CA PRO A 24 9.81 4.72 -14.49
C PRO A 24 8.99 4.73 -15.77
N ASP A 25 9.18 3.72 -16.63
CA ASP A 25 8.51 3.59 -17.92
C ASP A 25 6.98 3.39 -17.82
N PHE A 26 6.48 3.00 -16.64
CA PHE A 26 5.07 2.70 -16.40
C PHE A 26 4.37 3.74 -15.51
N ARG A 27 5.04 4.88 -15.24
CA ARG A 27 4.46 5.97 -14.44
C ARG A 27 3.33 6.69 -15.17
N ARG A 28 2.49 7.40 -14.41
CA ARG A 28 1.30 8.15 -14.88
C ARG A 28 0.22 7.30 -15.56
N GLN A 29 0.21 5.99 -15.30
CA GLN A 29 -0.80 5.05 -15.80
C GLN A 29 -1.75 4.57 -14.68
N GLY A 30 -1.75 5.23 -13.51
CA GLY A 30 -2.60 4.85 -12.36
C GLY A 30 -2.12 3.66 -11.54
N ILE A 31 -0.98 3.04 -11.89
CA ILE A 31 -0.46 1.83 -11.21
C ILE A 31 -0.18 2.08 -9.72
N GLY A 32 0.38 3.24 -9.36
CA GLY A 32 0.65 3.59 -7.96
C GLY A 32 -0.64 3.68 -7.15
N THR A 33 -1.68 4.28 -7.72
CA THR A 33 -3.02 4.36 -7.12
C THR A 33 -3.61 2.96 -6.92
N ALA A 34 -3.55 2.11 -7.95
CA ALA A 34 -4.07 0.74 -7.87
C ALA A 34 -3.33 -0.11 -6.81
N LEU A 35 -2.01 0.05 -6.69
CA LEU A 35 -1.20 -0.61 -5.67
C LEU A 35 -1.59 -0.15 -4.26
N LEU A 36 -1.76 1.17 -4.07
CA LEU A 36 -2.16 1.75 -2.78
C LEU A 36 -3.56 1.29 -2.36
N GLU A 37 -4.53 1.34 -3.27
CA GLU A 37 -5.90 0.86 -3.03
C GLU A 37 -5.93 -0.62 -2.67
N ARG A 38 -5.16 -1.45 -3.39
CA ARG A 38 -5.06 -2.88 -3.08
C ARG A 38 -4.43 -3.11 -1.71
N ALA A 39 -3.40 -2.34 -1.34
CA ALA A 39 -2.76 -2.42 -0.03
C ALA A 39 -3.74 -2.03 1.09
N ILE A 40 -4.47 -0.93 0.94
CA ILE A 40 -5.50 -0.51 1.91
C ILE A 40 -6.58 -1.59 2.04
N ARG A 41 -7.06 -2.15 0.92
CA ARG A 41 -8.07 -3.22 0.92
C ARG A 41 -7.57 -4.45 1.66
N HIS A 42 -6.36 -4.91 1.35
CA HIS A 42 -5.72 -6.04 2.03
C HIS A 42 -5.65 -5.80 3.55
N LEU A 43 -5.21 -4.61 3.96
CA LEU A 43 -5.08 -4.24 5.37
C LEU A 43 -6.45 -4.21 6.09
N ARG A 44 -7.49 -3.66 5.47
CA ARG A 44 -8.81 -3.54 6.09
C ARG A 44 -9.62 -4.83 6.06
N GLU A 45 -9.65 -5.53 4.94
CA GLU A 45 -10.53 -6.68 4.73
C GLU A 45 -9.88 -7.99 5.22
N GLU A 46 -8.62 -8.19 4.87
CA GLU A 46 -7.92 -9.46 5.15
C GLU A 46 -7.24 -9.40 6.53
N ARG A 47 -6.58 -8.28 6.86
CA ARG A 47 -5.85 -8.09 8.14
C ARG A 47 -6.68 -7.44 9.23
N ARG A 48 -7.86 -6.88 8.90
CA ARG A 48 -8.79 -6.21 9.83
C ARG A 48 -8.12 -5.15 10.70
N VAL A 49 -7.15 -4.42 10.15
CA VAL A 49 -6.50 -3.34 10.92
C VAL A 49 -7.42 -2.12 11.04
N THR A 50 -7.44 -1.52 12.22
CA THR A 50 -8.28 -0.36 12.53
C THR A 50 -7.67 0.93 12.00
N CYS A 51 -6.35 1.07 12.10
CA CYS A 51 -5.60 2.22 11.62
C CYS A 51 -4.61 1.84 10.51
N VAL A 52 -4.57 2.63 9.44
CA VAL A 52 -3.56 2.53 8.37
C VAL A 52 -2.85 3.87 8.29
N ARG A 53 -1.52 3.84 8.37
CA ARG A 53 -0.66 5.01 8.22
C ARG A 53 0.32 4.79 7.08
N LEU A 54 0.75 5.90 6.50
CA LEU A 54 1.81 5.94 5.51
C LEU A 54 2.52 7.28 5.65
N ASP A 55 3.80 7.30 5.29
CA ASP A 55 4.54 8.55 5.10
C ASP A 55 4.62 8.82 3.61
N ALA A 56 4.21 10.02 3.21
CA ALA A 56 4.29 10.49 1.84
C ALA A 56 5.22 11.70 1.85
N THR A 57 6.38 11.55 1.21
CA THR A 57 7.39 12.59 1.00
C THR A 57 7.21 13.28 -0.33
#